data_AF-F2QSD3-F1
#
_entry.id   AF-F2QSD3-F1
#
_cell.length_a   1.000
_cell.length_b   1.000
_cell.length_c   1.000
_cell.angle_alpha   90.00
_cell.angle_beta   90.00
_cell.angle_gamma   90.00
#
_symmetry.space_group_name_H-M   'P 1'
#
loop_
_entity.id
_entity.type
_entity.pdbx_description
1 polymer ?
#
loop_
_entity_poly.entity_id
_entity_poly.type
_entity_poly.pdbx_seq_one_letter_code
_entity_poly.pdbx_strand_id
1 'polypeptide(L)'
;MASPQDIKQLSSGFNAVGLSTSPGVVSASPNDSYLSQVRQRSFSAAKHAKPLKPFSTGDIKILLLENVNETAREIFAEQGYQVEFHKSSLPEDELIEKIKDVHAIGIRSKTKLTEKVLKHAKNLIIIGCFCIGTNQVDLEYAAKSGVAVFNSPFSNSRSVAELVIAEIITLARQLGDRSLEMHTGTWNKVSNKCWEIRGKTLGIVGYGHIGSQLSVLAEAFGMNVIYYDVLMIMALGSAKQVRTLNDLLAQADFVTLHVPENPETKNLISSPQLAAMKDGAYLINASRGTVVDIPALVEAMKLGKLAGAALDVYPQEPGKNGPNFTNELNSWATELTSLRNIILTPHIGGSTEEAQSAIGIEVGTALTKYINEGTSTGAVNFPEVALRALDLDQENSVRVLYIHQNVPGVLKTVNNILGNHNIEKQFSDSRGDIAYLMADISDVDASDIKSLYEQLEHTPYKIVTRLLY
;
A
#
# COMPACT_ATOMS: atom_id res chain seq x y z
N MET A 1 -31.75 10.88 -1.45
CA MET A 1 -30.38 10.47 -1.09
C MET A 1 -29.57 11.75 -0.98
N ALA A 2 -29.11 12.10 0.22
CA ALA A 2 -28.25 13.26 0.40
C ALA A 2 -26.86 12.91 -0.17
N SER A 3 -26.27 13.82 -0.94
CA SER A 3 -24.88 13.73 -1.36
C SER A 3 -23.96 13.75 -0.13
N PRO A 4 -22.84 13.01 -0.12
CA PRO A 4 -21.87 13.06 0.96
C PRO A 4 -21.36 14.50 1.15
N GLN A 5 -21.29 14.97 2.39
CA GLN A 5 -20.75 16.29 2.71
C GLN A 5 -19.22 16.24 2.68
N ASP A 6 -18.63 17.16 1.93
CA ASP A 6 -17.18 17.36 1.80
C ASP A 6 -16.66 17.95 3.13
N ILE A 7 -15.95 17.18 3.96
CA ILE A 7 -15.34 17.67 5.22
C ILE A 7 -14.02 18.36 4.90
N LYS A 8 -14.10 19.50 4.18
CA LYS A 8 -12.96 20.42 3.98
C LYS A 8 -13.00 21.52 5.02
N GLN A 9 -12.70 21.20 6.29
CA GLN A 9 -12.24 22.17 7.30
C GLN A 9 -11.93 21.47 8.64
N LEU A 10 -10.70 20.98 8.80
CA LEU A 10 -10.16 20.53 10.10
C LEU A 10 -8.77 21.14 10.36
N SER A 11 -8.59 22.43 10.08
CA SER A 11 -7.32 23.13 10.36
C SER A 11 -7.45 24.41 11.19
N SER A 12 -8.60 24.70 11.78
CA SER A 12 -8.75 25.88 12.64
C SER A 12 -9.53 25.54 13.92
N GLY A 13 -8.83 25.16 14.99
CA GLY A 13 -9.46 25.06 16.30
C GLY A 13 -8.75 24.24 17.36
N PHE A 14 -7.47 24.51 17.64
CA PHE A 14 -6.86 24.10 18.90
C PHE A 14 -6.24 25.32 19.58
N ASN A 15 -7.06 26.05 20.35
CA ASN A 15 -6.56 26.95 21.37
C ASN A 15 -6.15 26.11 22.58
N ALA A 16 -4.84 26.03 22.83
CA ALA A 16 -4.27 25.34 23.97
C ALA A 16 -4.66 26.07 25.28
N VAL A 17 -5.38 25.39 26.15
CA VAL A 17 -5.55 25.78 27.56
C VAL A 17 -4.44 25.08 28.35
N GLY A 18 -3.42 25.84 28.74
CA GLY A 18 -2.33 25.37 29.59
C GLY A 18 -2.71 25.51 31.07
N LEU A 19 -2.83 24.37 31.77
CA LEU A 19 -2.77 24.31 33.24
C LEU A 19 -1.56 23.45 33.61
N SER A 20 -0.51 24.09 34.14
CA SER A 20 0.57 23.41 34.84
C SER A 20 0.87 24.17 36.13
N THR A 21 0.67 23.49 37.25
CA THR A 21 1.01 23.94 38.59
C THR A 21 2.26 23.19 39.06
N SER A 22 3.44 23.81 38.94
CA SER A 22 4.64 23.48 39.73
C SER A 22 5.68 24.61 39.63
N PRO A 23 6.23 25.12 40.75
CA PRO A 23 7.18 26.22 40.76
C PRO A 23 8.63 25.74 40.68
N GLY A 24 9.48 26.40 39.89
CA GLY A 24 10.89 26.54 40.26
C GLY A 24 11.99 26.15 39.27
N VAL A 25 11.74 25.91 37.98
CA VAL A 25 12.84 25.77 37.00
C VAL A 25 12.52 26.54 35.72
N VAL A 26 13.18 27.68 35.55
CA VAL A 26 13.08 28.52 34.34
C VAL A 26 13.88 27.83 33.23
N SER A 27 13.19 27.05 32.38
CA SER A 27 13.72 26.69 31.07
C SER A 27 13.62 27.94 30.19
N ALA A 28 14.74 28.59 29.89
CA ALA A 28 14.76 29.69 28.95
C ALA A 28 14.51 29.11 27.54
N SER A 29 13.28 29.30 27.04
CA SER A 29 12.98 29.09 25.63
C SER A 29 13.94 29.92 24.77
N PRO A 30 14.45 29.38 23.64
CA PRO A 30 15.30 30.16 22.74
C PRO A 30 14.52 31.39 22.27
N ASN A 31 15.09 32.59 22.41
CA ASN A 31 14.49 33.83 21.92
C ASN A 31 14.25 33.75 20.39
N ASP A 32 13.21 34.44 19.91
CA ASP A 32 12.82 34.51 18.49
C ASP A 32 13.96 34.89 17.52
N SER A 33 14.99 35.59 18.01
CA SER A 33 16.19 35.89 17.24
C SER A 33 17.05 34.65 16.93
N TYR A 34 17.08 33.67 17.84
CA TYR A 34 17.80 32.41 17.63
C TYR A 34 17.01 31.47 16.71
N LEU A 35 15.68 31.40 16.89
CA LEU A 35 14.80 30.62 16.01
C LEU A 35 14.73 31.20 14.59
N SER A 36 14.80 32.53 14.43
CA SER A 36 14.87 33.16 13.11
C SER A 36 16.21 32.94 12.41
N GLN A 37 17.33 32.93 13.14
CA GLN A 37 18.65 32.59 12.57
C GLN A 37 18.78 31.10 12.22
N VAL A 38 18.21 30.20 13.01
CA VAL A 38 18.18 28.76 12.70
C VAL A 38 17.26 28.48 11.51
N ARG A 39 16.09 29.13 11.42
CA ARG A 39 15.23 29.09 10.23
C ARG A 39 15.93 29.66 9.00
N GLN A 40 16.63 30.79 9.10
CA GLN A 40 17.36 31.34 7.96
C GLN A 40 18.52 30.45 7.50
N ARG A 41 19.20 29.72 8.41
CA ARG A 41 20.26 28.77 8.05
C ARG A 41 19.73 27.43 7.52
N SER A 42 18.55 26.97 7.95
CA SER A 42 17.93 25.74 7.41
C SER A 42 17.20 25.96 6.09
N PHE A 43 16.87 27.20 5.73
CA PHE A 43 16.25 27.58 4.46
C PHE A 43 17.22 28.31 3.49
N SER A 44 18.51 28.33 3.81
CA SER A 44 19.56 28.82 2.92
C SER A 44 19.77 27.83 1.76
N ALA A 45 19.03 28.08 0.68
CA ALA A 45 19.13 27.47 -0.65
C ALA A 45 18.78 25.97 -0.72
N ALA A 46 17.50 25.62 -0.53
CA ALA A 46 16.95 24.55 -1.35
C ALA A 46 16.97 25.06 -2.80
N LYS A 47 18.06 24.76 -3.52
CA LYS A 47 18.15 25.03 -4.95
C LYS A 47 16.94 24.37 -5.61
N HIS A 48 16.31 25.08 -6.54
CA HIS A 48 15.14 24.55 -7.22
C HIS A 48 15.59 23.35 -8.05
N ALA A 49 14.85 22.24 -7.95
CA ALA A 49 15.12 21.05 -8.72
C ALA A 49 14.86 21.33 -10.21
N LYS A 50 15.80 20.93 -11.06
CA LYS A 50 15.67 21.02 -12.52
C LYS A 50 14.61 20.00 -12.98
N PRO A 51 13.55 20.42 -13.69
CA PRO A 51 12.63 19.48 -14.30
C PRO A 51 13.36 18.75 -15.43
N LEU A 52 13.62 17.46 -15.23
CA LEU A 52 14.29 16.62 -16.21
C LEU A 52 13.27 16.17 -17.24
N LYS A 53 13.53 16.46 -18.51
CA LYS A 53 12.66 16.03 -19.60
C LYS A 53 13.26 14.77 -20.24
N PRO A 54 12.45 13.78 -20.60
CA PRO A 54 12.83 12.89 -21.69
C PRO A 54 12.44 13.52 -23.04
N PHE A 55 11.23 14.07 -23.19
CA PHE A 55 10.64 14.59 -24.44
C PHE A 55 9.51 15.59 -24.10
N SER A 56 8.84 16.19 -25.10
CA SER A 56 7.62 16.99 -24.87
C SER A 56 6.65 16.18 -24.01
N THR A 57 6.30 16.65 -22.81
CA THR A 57 5.43 15.90 -21.87
C THR A 57 4.10 15.47 -22.50
N GLY A 58 3.65 16.22 -23.51
CA GLY A 58 2.52 15.89 -24.37
C GLY A 58 2.65 14.59 -25.16
N ASP A 59 3.79 13.90 -25.25
CA ASP A 59 3.91 12.62 -25.98
C ASP A 59 3.69 11.38 -25.10
N ILE A 60 3.69 11.56 -23.76
CA ILE A 60 3.48 10.46 -22.81
C ILE A 60 1.99 10.11 -22.74
N LYS A 61 1.68 8.90 -23.20
CA LYS A 61 0.34 8.31 -23.14
C LYS A 61 0.20 7.42 -21.91
N ILE A 62 -0.77 7.73 -21.07
CA ILE A 62 -1.13 6.98 -19.85
C ILE A 62 -2.53 6.41 -20.03
N LEU A 63 -2.67 5.09 -19.89
CA LEU A 63 -3.96 4.41 -19.88
C LEU A 63 -4.37 4.09 -18.44
N LEU A 64 -5.49 4.63 -17.97
CA LEU A 64 -6.05 4.36 -16.65
C LEU A 64 -7.34 3.55 -16.77
N LEU A 65 -7.39 2.40 -16.09
CA LEU A 65 -8.52 1.48 -16.13
C LEU A 65 -9.18 1.33 -14.75
N GLU A 66 -10.41 0.81 -14.72
CA GLU A 66 -11.11 0.44 -13.47
C GLU A 66 -11.44 1.60 -12.52
N ASN A 67 -11.69 2.79 -13.08
CA ASN A 67 -12.11 3.96 -12.32
C ASN A 67 -11.08 4.37 -11.25
N VAL A 68 -9.81 4.52 -11.65
CA VAL A 68 -8.78 5.16 -10.83
C VAL A 68 -9.29 6.53 -10.34
N ASN A 69 -8.97 6.86 -9.09
CA ASN A 69 -9.42 8.09 -8.43
C ASN A 69 -8.97 9.34 -9.20
N GLU A 70 -9.77 10.41 -9.12
CA GLU A 70 -9.54 11.68 -9.81
C GLU A 70 -8.22 12.34 -9.43
N THR A 71 -7.76 12.19 -8.18
CA THR A 71 -6.46 12.72 -7.72
C THR A 71 -5.28 12.28 -8.58
N ALA A 72 -5.25 11.02 -9.04
CA ALA A 72 -4.20 10.55 -9.94
C ALA A 72 -4.28 11.23 -11.32
N ARG A 73 -5.50 11.44 -11.82
CA ARG A 73 -5.73 12.14 -13.10
C ARG A 73 -5.30 13.60 -13.02
N GLU A 74 -5.57 14.27 -11.90
CA GLU A 74 -5.13 15.65 -11.65
C GLU A 74 -3.60 15.74 -11.66
N ILE A 75 -2.91 14.84 -10.93
CA ILE A 75 -1.44 14.77 -10.93
C ILE A 75 -0.89 14.60 -12.35
N PHE A 76 -1.45 13.69 -13.14
CA PHE A 76 -0.99 13.47 -14.53
C PHE A 76 -1.32 14.63 -15.46
N ALA A 77 -2.46 15.30 -15.26
CA ALA A 77 -2.85 16.48 -16.03
C ALA A 77 -1.94 17.68 -15.73
N GLU A 78 -1.54 17.88 -14.47
CA GLU A 78 -0.58 18.92 -14.07
C GLU A 78 0.79 18.74 -14.73
N GLN A 79 1.20 17.50 -15.00
CA GLN A 79 2.43 17.19 -15.75
C GLN A 79 2.27 17.37 -17.28
N GLY A 80 1.04 17.49 -17.77
CA GLY A 80 0.73 17.61 -19.20
C GLY A 80 0.75 16.30 -19.98
N TYR A 81 0.56 15.15 -19.31
CA TYR A 81 0.49 13.84 -19.97
C TYR A 81 -0.85 13.62 -20.71
N GLN A 82 -0.84 12.80 -21.77
CA GLN A 82 -2.07 12.35 -22.43
C GLN A 82 -2.69 11.20 -21.65
N VAL A 83 -3.77 11.47 -20.91
CA VAL A 83 -4.45 10.46 -20.09
C VAL A 83 -5.71 9.95 -20.77
N GLU A 84 -5.74 8.66 -21.09
CA GLU A 84 -6.95 7.94 -21.48
C GLU A 84 -7.54 7.22 -20.25
N PHE A 85 -8.82 7.43 -19.96
CA PHE A 85 -9.46 6.92 -18.74
C PHE A 85 -10.69 6.07 -19.03
N HIS A 86 -10.77 4.90 -18.40
CA HIS A 86 -11.90 3.98 -18.45
C HIS A 86 -12.41 3.64 -17.05
N LYS A 87 -13.74 3.63 -16.90
CA LYS A 87 -14.40 3.27 -15.63
C LYS A 87 -14.36 1.76 -15.35
N SER A 88 -14.27 0.94 -16.38
CA SER A 88 -14.22 -0.52 -16.27
C SER A 88 -12.86 -1.07 -16.64
N SER A 89 -12.64 -2.35 -16.34
CA SER A 89 -11.60 -3.13 -16.99
C SER A 89 -11.96 -3.36 -18.46
N LEU A 90 -10.96 -3.64 -19.28
CA LEU A 90 -11.14 -3.99 -20.69
C LEU A 90 -11.02 -5.50 -20.89
N PRO A 91 -11.72 -6.08 -21.88
CA PRO A 91 -11.43 -7.43 -22.37
C PRO A 91 -10.00 -7.55 -22.86
N GLU A 92 -9.45 -8.76 -22.83
CA GLU A 92 -8.04 -9.02 -23.16
C GLU A 92 -7.65 -8.54 -24.57
N ASP A 93 -8.49 -8.82 -25.58
CA ASP A 93 -8.20 -8.42 -26.97
C ASP A 93 -8.17 -6.90 -27.14
N GLU A 94 -9.07 -6.17 -26.48
CA GLU A 94 -9.09 -4.70 -26.51
C GLU A 94 -7.90 -4.11 -25.73
N LEU A 95 -7.55 -4.72 -24.60
CA LEU A 95 -6.39 -4.35 -23.81
C LEU A 95 -5.10 -4.51 -24.61
N ILE A 96 -4.96 -5.60 -25.37
CA ILE A 96 -3.81 -5.84 -26.26
C ILE A 96 -3.71 -4.76 -27.33
N GLU A 97 -4.81 -4.28 -27.90
CA GLU A 97 -4.77 -3.20 -28.89
C GLU A 97 -4.35 -1.87 -28.27
N LYS A 98 -4.92 -1.50 -27.11
CA LYS A 98 -4.60 -0.22 -26.46
C LYS A 98 -3.18 -0.17 -25.90
N ILE A 99 -2.66 -1.27 -25.36
CA ILE A 99 -1.37 -1.27 -24.66
C ILE A 99 -0.17 -1.08 -25.60
N LYS A 100 -0.35 -1.24 -26.92
CA LYS A 100 0.74 -1.12 -27.92
C LYS A 100 1.44 0.24 -27.90
N ASP A 101 0.67 1.31 -27.69
CA ASP A 101 1.14 2.68 -27.88
C ASP A 101 1.26 3.47 -26.56
N VAL A 102 1.01 2.84 -25.41
CA VAL A 102 1.03 3.51 -24.10
C VAL A 102 2.40 3.39 -23.44
N HIS A 103 2.77 4.42 -22.69
CA HIS A 103 4.03 4.48 -21.95
C HIS A 103 3.84 4.10 -20.49
N ALA A 104 2.66 4.38 -19.93
CA ALA A 104 2.27 3.97 -18.60
C ALA A 104 0.86 3.39 -18.61
N ILE A 105 0.62 2.43 -17.74
CA ILE A 105 -0.73 1.89 -17.50
C ILE A 105 -1.04 1.86 -16.00
N GLY A 106 -2.21 2.36 -15.63
CA GLY A 106 -2.77 2.31 -14.29
C GLY A 106 -3.94 1.34 -14.24
N ILE A 107 -3.87 0.34 -13.37
CA ILE A 107 -4.91 -0.69 -13.21
C ILE A 107 -5.31 -0.85 -11.74
N ARG A 108 -6.38 -1.60 -11.48
CA ARG A 108 -6.74 -2.06 -10.13
C ARG A 108 -6.72 -3.59 -10.10
N SER A 109 -7.70 -4.24 -9.47
CA SER A 109 -7.65 -5.67 -9.16
C SER A 109 -8.16 -6.58 -10.28
N LYS A 110 -8.97 -6.07 -11.23
CA LYS A 110 -9.64 -6.88 -12.25
C LYS A 110 -8.79 -7.06 -13.50
N THR A 111 -8.11 -6.02 -13.98
CA THR A 111 -7.30 -6.10 -15.20
C THR A 111 -6.12 -7.03 -14.99
N LYS A 112 -5.94 -8.01 -15.88
CA LYS A 112 -4.83 -8.97 -15.83
C LYS A 112 -3.75 -8.58 -16.85
N LEU A 113 -2.57 -8.21 -16.37
CA LEU A 113 -1.39 -7.93 -17.19
C LEU A 113 -0.49 -9.16 -17.20
N THR A 114 -0.90 -10.16 -17.97
CA THR A 114 -0.14 -11.41 -18.17
C THR A 114 0.99 -11.19 -19.18
N GLU A 115 1.95 -12.13 -19.24
CA GLU A 115 2.95 -12.18 -20.32
C GLU A 115 2.33 -12.02 -21.72
N LYS A 116 1.15 -12.62 -21.98
CA LYS A 116 0.46 -12.53 -23.27
C LYS A 116 0.12 -11.08 -23.63
N VAL A 117 -0.35 -10.29 -22.66
CA VAL A 117 -0.68 -8.87 -22.86
C VAL A 117 0.58 -8.02 -22.96
N LEU A 118 1.53 -8.21 -22.03
CA LEU A 118 2.74 -7.40 -21.93
C LEU A 118 3.67 -7.56 -23.14
N LYS A 119 3.66 -8.70 -23.83
CA LYS A 119 4.38 -8.90 -25.11
C LYS A 119 4.03 -7.89 -26.19
N HIS A 120 2.82 -7.31 -26.16
CA HIS A 120 2.38 -6.33 -27.14
C HIS A 120 2.71 -4.88 -26.74
N ALA A 121 3.14 -4.66 -25.51
CA ALA A 121 3.38 -3.34 -24.93
C ALA A 121 4.80 -2.83 -25.27
N LYS A 122 4.98 -2.30 -26.48
CA LYS A 122 6.31 -1.95 -27.01
C LYS A 122 6.95 -0.71 -26.37
N ASN A 123 6.13 0.24 -25.92
CA ASN A 123 6.59 1.53 -25.38
C ASN A 123 6.41 1.63 -23.85
N LEU A 124 5.88 0.58 -23.22
CA LEU A 124 5.53 0.60 -21.81
C LEU A 124 6.81 0.65 -20.97
N ILE A 125 6.89 1.63 -20.07
CA ILE A 125 8.02 1.78 -19.15
C ILE A 125 7.61 1.57 -17.69
N ILE A 126 6.32 1.71 -17.37
CA ILE A 126 5.82 1.64 -16.00
C ILE A 126 4.38 1.15 -15.89
N ILE A 127 4.10 0.40 -14.83
CA ILE A 127 2.77 -0.07 -14.43
C ILE A 127 2.47 0.47 -13.03
N GLY A 128 1.31 1.10 -12.86
CA GLY A 128 0.76 1.48 -11.56
C GLY A 128 -0.39 0.57 -11.17
N CYS A 129 -0.20 -0.23 -10.12
CA CYS A 129 -1.27 -0.92 -9.44
C CYS A 129 -1.90 0.05 -8.43
N PHE A 130 -3.04 0.65 -8.78
CA PHE A 130 -3.84 1.50 -7.90
C PHE A 130 -4.64 0.66 -6.90
N CYS A 131 -3.93 -0.23 -6.21
CA CYS A 131 -4.39 -1.12 -5.15
C CYS A 131 -3.16 -1.65 -4.38
N ILE A 132 -3.43 -2.36 -3.28
CA ILE A 132 -2.37 -2.92 -2.43
C ILE A 132 -1.74 -4.14 -3.13
N GLY A 133 -2.57 -5.05 -3.63
CA GLY A 133 -2.12 -6.29 -4.28
C GLY A 133 -1.63 -6.07 -5.72
N THR A 134 -0.72 -6.94 -6.15
CA THR A 134 -0.14 -6.93 -7.51
C THR A 134 -0.25 -8.29 -8.21
N ASN A 135 -1.06 -9.21 -7.68
CA ASN A 135 -1.24 -10.59 -8.18
C ASN A 135 -1.77 -10.65 -9.62
N GLN A 136 -2.36 -9.56 -10.09
CA GLN A 136 -2.91 -9.40 -11.43
C GLN A 136 -1.86 -9.01 -12.48
N VAL A 137 -0.61 -8.77 -12.08
CA VAL A 137 0.49 -8.40 -12.96
C VAL A 137 1.56 -9.49 -12.93
N ASP A 138 2.03 -9.90 -14.11
CA ASP A 138 3.21 -10.74 -14.25
C ASP A 138 4.48 -9.91 -13.95
N LEU A 139 4.86 -9.87 -12.68
CA LEU A 139 5.97 -9.06 -12.19
C LEU A 139 7.32 -9.47 -12.79
N GLU A 140 7.51 -10.77 -13.03
CA GLU A 140 8.75 -11.32 -13.57
C GLU A 140 8.90 -10.96 -15.04
N TYR A 141 7.84 -11.13 -15.84
CA TYR A 141 7.86 -10.72 -17.24
C TYR A 141 8.04 -9.20 -17.37
N ALA A 142 7.30 -8.41 -16.58
CA ALA A 142 7.45 -6.95 -16.55
C ALA A 142 8.89 -6.53 -16.26
N ALA A 143 9.53 -7.14 -15.25
CA ALA A 143 10.92 -6.84 -14.89
C ALA A 143 11.89 -7.16 -16.03
N LYS A 144 11.77 -8.35 -16.66
CA LYS A 144 12.61 -8.76 -17.81
C LYS A 144 12.44 -7.86 -19.02
N SER A 145 11.28 -7.24 -19.20
CA SER A 145 11.00 -6.24 -20.23
C SER A 145 11.44 -4.82 -19.85
N GLY A 146 12.03 -4.60 -18.67
CA GLY A 146 12.45 -3.28 -18.21
C GLY A 146 11.30 -2.39 -17.71
N VAL A 147 10.16 -2.99 -17.36
CA VAL A 147 8.95 -2.30 -16.90
C VAL A 147 8.87 -2.37 -15.37
N ALA A 148 8.94 -1.21 -14.72
CA ALA A 148 8.79 -1.10 -13.27
C ALA A 148 7.30 -1.14 -12.88
N VAL A 149 6.99 -1.82 -11.78
CA VAL A 149 5.64 -1.94 -11.23
C VAL A 149 5.60 -1.27 -9.85
N PHE A 150 4.66 -0.36 -9.65
CA PHE A 150 4.43 0.32 -8.38
C PHE A 150 3.05 -0.03 -7.84
N ASN A 151 2.91 -0.05 -6.51
CA ASN A 151 1.63 -0.22 -5.82
C ASN A 151 1.50 0.82 -4.70
N SER A 152 0.44 0.70 -3.91
CA SER A 152 0.20 1.54 -2.73
C SER A 152 -0.03 0.65 -1.50
N PRO A 153 1.05 0.18 -0.85
CA PRO A 153 0.96 -0.85 0.17
C PRO A 153 0.36 -0.36 1.50
N PHE A 154 0.38 0.95 1.78
CA PHE A 154 0.03 1.50 3.10
C PHE A 154 -1.19 2.42 3.12
N SER A 155 -1.69 2.87 1.97
CA SER A 155 -2.75 3.90 1.90
C SER A 155 -4.10 3.46 2.49
N ASN A 156 -4.33 2.17 2.69
CA ASN A 156 -5.55 1.67 3.33
C ASN A 156 -5.43 1.42 4.84
N SER A 157 -4.26 1.69 5.45
CA SER A 157 -3.98 1.29 6.83
C SER A 157 -5.01 1.85 7.82
N ARG A 158 -5.40 3.12 7.61
CA ARG A 158 -6.39 3.80 8.44
C ARG A 158 -7.77 3.16 8.33
N SER A 159 -8.22 2.90 7.10
CA SER A 159 -9.56 2.35 6.85
C SER A 159 -9.73 0.96 7.46
N VAL A 160 -8.71 0.11 7.36
CA VAL A 160 -8.75 -1.22 7.99
C VAL A 160 -8.78 -1.09 9.52
N ALA A 161 -7.96 -0.21 10.10
CA ALA A 161 -7.96 0.01 11.55
C ALA A 161 -9.32 0.52 12.07
N GLU A 162 -9.97 1.43 11.34
CA GLU A 162 -11.31 1.92 11.68
C GLU A 162 -12.38 0.83 11.56
N LEU A 163 -12.33 0.01 10.50
CA LEU A 163 -13.23 -1.12 10.32
C LEU A 163 -13.13 -2.10 11.50
N VAL A 164 -11.92 -2.48 11.90
CA VAL A 164 -11.73 -3.42 13.01
C VAL A 164 -12.26 -2.88 14.34
N ILE A 165 -12.11 -1.58 14.63
CA ILE A 165 -12.72 -0.96 15.82
C ILE A 165 -14.25 -1.03 15.74
N ALA A 166 -14.83 -0.74 14.56
CA ALA A 166 -16.27 -0.84 14.36
C ALA A 166 -16.77 -2.28 14.56
N GLU A 167 -16.05 -3.27 14.04
CA GLU A 167 -16.35 -4.69 14.20
C GLU A 167 -16.25 -5.13 15.67
N ILE A 168 -15.21 -4.73 16.39
CA ILE A 168 -15.04 -5.01 17.83
C ILE A 168 -16.26 -4.53 18.63
N ILE A 169 -16.69 -3.28 18.41
CA ILE A 169 -17.85 -2.71 19.10
C ILE A 169 -19.14 -3.43 18.68
N THR A 170 -19.30 -3.71 17.38
CA THR A 170 -20.49 -4.38 16.83
C THR A 170 -20.64 -5.79 17.38
N LEU A 171 -19.56 -6.57 17.42
CA LEU A 171 -19.51 -7.93 17.97
C LEU A 171 -19.76 -7.95 19.49
N ALA A 172 -19.12 -7.04 20.23
CA ALA A 172 -19.28 -6.93 21.69
C ALA A 172 -20.73 -6.63 22.09
N ARG A 173 -21.48 -5.96 21.21
CA ARG A 173 -22.87 -5.53 21.43
C ARG A 173 -23.89 -6.35 20.65
N GLN A 174 -23.46 -7.36 19.89
CA GLN A 174 -24.29 -8.18 18.99
C GLN A 174 -25.14 -7.33 18.04
N LEU A 175 -24.65 -6.16 17.64
CA LEU A 175 -25.46 -5.12 17.00
C LEU A 175 -26.05 -5.59 15.65
N GLY A 176 -25.30 -6.38 14.89
CA GLY A 176 -25.78 -6.94 13.61
C GLY A 176 -27.03 -7.81 13.79
N ASP A 177 -26.99 -8.78 14.70
CA ASP A 177 -28.13 -9.64 15.01
C ASP A 177 -29.34 -8.84 15.53
N ARG A 178 -29.12 -7.89 16.46
CA ARG A 178 -30.19 -7.06 17.03
C ARG A 178 -30.84 -6.18 15.98
N SER A 179 -30.06 -5.67 15.03
CA SER A 179 -30.59 -4.91 13.90
C SER A 179 -31.46 -5.78 13.00
N LEU A 180 -30.99 -6.98 12.64
CA LEU A 180 -31.75 -7.93 11.82
C LEU A 180 -33.07 -8.35 12.47
N GLU A 181 -33.07 -8.58 13.78
CA GLU A 181 -34.29 -8.86 14.55
C GLU A 181 -35.30 -7.70 14.42
N MET A 182 -34.86 -6.45 14.58
CA MET A 182 -35.74 -5.29 14.44
C MET A 182 -36.28 -5.13 13.01
N HIS A 183 -35.46 -5.38 11.99
CA HIS A 183 -35.89 -5.37 10.59
C HIS A 183 -36.93 -6.46 10.27
N THR A 184 -36.99 -7.53 11.05
CA THR A 184 -37.97 -8.62 10.94
C THR A 184 -39.14 -8.49 11.93
N GLY A 185 -39.24 -7.36 12.64
CA GLY A 185 -40.31 -7.07 13.61
C GLY A 185 -40.14 -7.74 14.97
N THR A 186 -38.99 -8.35 15.25
CA THR A 186 -38.66 -8.98 16.52
C THR A 186 -38.06 -7.96 17.49
N TRP A 187 -38.71 -7.75 18.64
CA TRP A 187 -38.18 -6.91 19.72
C TRP A 187 -37.46 -7.75 20.78
N ASN A 188 -36.13 -7.74 20.78
CA ASN A 188 -35.31 -8.55 21.68
C ASN A 188 -34.36 -7.68 22.54
N LYS A 189 -34.92 -7.05 23.58
CA LYS A 189 -34.16 -6.17 24.48
C LYS A 189 -33.50 -6.97 25.60
N VAL A 190 -32.23 -7.33 25.42
CA VAL A 190 -31.43 -8.09 26.39
C VAL A 190 -30.04 -7.47 26.62
N SER A 191 -29.51 -7.62 27.84
CA SER A 191 -28.14 -7.25 28.20
C SER A 191 -27.20 -8.45 28.33
N ASN A 192 -27.74 -9.67 28.32
CA ASN A 192 -26.95 -10.88 28.50
C ASN A 192 -25.92 -11.03 27.36
N LYS A 193 -24.66 -11.30 27.72
CA LYS A 193 -23.53 -11.44 26.78
C LYS A 193 -23.29 -10.22 25.87
N CYS A 194 -23.61 -9.02 26.36
CA CYS A 194 -23.28 -7.74 25.72
C CYS A 194 -22.30 -6.98 26.60
N TRP A 195 -21.22 -6.45 26.02
CA TRP A 195 -20.09 -5.92 26.77
C TRP A 195 -19.71 -4.50 26.35
N GLU A 196 -19.23 -3.73 27.31
CA GLU A 196 -18.34 -2.59 27.02
C GLU A 196 -16.95 -3.12 26.65
N ILE A 197 -16.34 -2.50 25.63
CA ILE A 197 -14.98 -2.82 25.17
C ILE A 197 -13.91 -2.19 26.09
N ARG A 198 -14.26 -1.13 26.83
CA ARG A 198 -13.38 -0.52 27.83
C ARG A 198 -12.93 -1.56 28.85
N GLY A 199 -11.63 -1.57 29.13
CA GLY A 199 -10.97 -2.51 30.04
C GLY A 199 -10.80 -3.93 29.48
N LYS A 200 -11.30 -4.24 28.28
CA LYS A 200 -11.03 -5.51 27.60
C LYS A 200 -9.65 -5.51 26.97
N THR A 201 -9.12 -6.70 26.74
CA THR A 201 -7.79 -6.89 26.14
C THR A 201 -7.93 -7.18 24.64
N LEU A 202 -7.33 -6.32 23.81
CA LEU A 202 -7.15 -6.55 22.38
C LEU A 202 -5.78 -7.21 22.15
N GLY A 203 -5.78 -8.40 21.57
CA GLY A 203 -4.61 -9.10 21.08
C GLY A 203 -4.42 -8.88 19.58
N ILE A 204 -3.33 -8.22 19.20
CA ILE A 204 -2.98 -7.94 17.81
C ILE A 204 -1.91 -8.94 17.33
N VAL A 205 -2.22 -9.74 16.31
CA VAL A 205 -1.26 -10.65 15.66
C VAL A 205 -0.74 -9.96 14.40
N GLY A 206 0.53 -9.54 14.41
CA GLY A 206 1.14 -8.69 13.39
C GLY A 206 1.06 -7.21 13.76
N TYR A 207 2.18 -6.62 14.19
CA TYR A 207 2.26 -5.24 14.70
C TYR A 207 2.94 -4.30 13.69
N GLY A 208 2.57 -4.43 12.41
CA GLY A 208 3.00 -3.56 11.32
C GLY A 208 2.19 -2.26 11.23
N HIS A 209 2.03 -1.74 10.01
CA HIS A 209 1.32 -0.46 9.76
C HIS A 209 -0.12 -0.45 10.31
N ILE A 210 -0.92 -1.47 9.99
CA ILE A 210 -2.32 -1.55 10.46
C ILE A 210 -2.37 -1.83 11.96
N GLY A 211 -1.63 -2.83 12.44
CA GLY A 211 -1.66 -3.24 13.86
C GLY A 211 -1.24 -2.12 14.81
N SER A 212 -0.19 -1.38 14.47
CA SER A 212 0.26 -0.22 15.26
C SER A 212 -0.76 0.92 15.25
N GLN A 213 -1.38 1.23 14.12
CA GLN A 213 -2.44 2.25 14.05
C GLN A 213 -3.70 1.86 14.82
N LEU A 214 -4.08 0.58 14.73
CA LEU A 214 -5.19 0.01 15.48
C LEU A 214 -4.94 0.08 17.00
N SER A 215 -3.71 -0.16 17.45
CA SER A 215 -3.36 -0.09 18.87
C SER A 215 -3.69 1.28 19.48
N VAL A 216 -3.35 2.37 18.77
CA VAL A 216 -3.61 3.74 19.21
C VAL A 216 -5.11 4.00 19.33
N LEU A 217 -5.90 3.51 18.37
CA LEU A 217 -7.35 3.63 18.42
C LEU A 217 -7.94 2.83 19.59
N ALA A 218 -7.53 1.57 19.75
CA ALA A 218 -8.04 0.70 20.81
C ALA A 218 -7.74 1.27 22.21
N GLU A 219 -6.54 1.83 22.42
CA GLU A 219 -6.17 2.52 23.66
C GLU A 219 -7.04 3.77 23.91
N ALA A 220 -7.37 4.53 22.86
CA ALA A 220 -8.27 5.67 22.98
C ALA A 220 -9.70 5.27 23.40
N PHE A 221 -10.13 4.05 23.09
CA PHE A 221 -11.37 3.45 23.62
C PHE A 221 -11.23 2.81 25.01
N GLY A 222 -10.04 2.89 25.62
CA GLY A 222 -9.73 2.36 26.94
C GLY A 222 -9.55 0.84 26.96
N MET A 223 -9.17 0.22 25.85
CA MET A 223 -8.76 -1.19 25.82
C MET A 223 -7.31 -1.35 26.28
N ASN A 224 -6.98 -2.52 26.83
CA ASN A 224 -5.60 -2.92 27.03
C ASN A 224 -5.10 -3.57 25.73
N VAL A 225 -3.94 -3.15 25.21
CA VAL A 225 -3.40 -3.71 23.96
C VAL A 225 -2.19 -4.59 24.24
N ILE A 226 -2.25 -5.82 23.76
CA ILE A 226 -1.10 -6.73 23.66
C ILE A 226 -0.90 -7.11 22.20
N TYR A 227 0.33 -7.38 21.80
CA TYR A 227 0.61 -7.81 20.44
C TYR A 227 1.66 -8.91 20.37
N TYR A 228 1.55 -9.73 19.33
CA TYR A 228 2.55 -10.72 18.96
C TYR A 228 3.03 -10.41 17.55
N ASP A 229 4.34 -10.33 17.39
CA ASP A 229 5.02 -10.21 16.12
C ASP A 229 6.30 -11.04 16.17
N VAL A 230 6.72 -11.59 15.03
CA VAL A 230 7.97 -12.35 14.90
C VAL A 230 9.19 -11.43 15.02
N LEU A 231 9.01 -10.13 14.75
CA LEU A 231 10.02 -9.11 14.93
C LEU A 231 9.85 -8.39 16.28
N MET A 232 10.97 -7.96 16.85
CA MET A 232 10.96 -7.04 17.98
C MET A 232 10.65 -5.63 17.46
N ILE A 233 9.42 -5.17 17.70
CA ILE A 233 8.93 -3.87 17.23
C ILE A 233 8.71 -2.98 18.45
N MET A 234 9.11 -1.72 18.35
CA MET A 234 8.85 -0.74 19.39
C MET A 234 7.35 -0.47 19.52
N ALA A 235 6.80 -0.69 20.71
CA ALA A 235 5.40 -0.43 21.00
C ALA A 235 5.06 1.06 20.86
N LEU A 236 3.79 1.34 20.53
CA LEU A 236 3.22 2.69 20.62
C LEU A 236 2.32 2.74 21.85
N GLY A 237 2.34 3.88 22.55
CA GLY A 237 1.49 4.08 23.72
C GLY A 237 1.78 3.08 24.84
N SER A 238 0.74 2.41 25.31
CA SER A 238 0.82 1.41 26.38
C SER A 238 0.84 -0.05 25.90
N ALA A 239 0.86 -0.26 24.58
CA ALA A 239 0.83 -1.59 23.99
C ALA A 239 2.03 -2.42 24.44
N LYS A 240 1.82 -3.72 24.64
CA LYS A 240 2.88 -4.63 25.13
C LYS A 240 3.07 -5.82 24.21
N GLN A 241 4.32 -6.04 23.79
CA GLN A 241 4.67 -7.26 23.08
C GLN A 241 4.62 -8.46 24.03
N VAL A 242 3.96 -9.52 23.62
CA VAL A 242 4.04 -10.84 24.25
C VAL A 242 4.98 -11.74 23.45
N ARG A 243 5.62 -12.68 24.14
CA ARG A 243 6.69 -13.50 23.55
C ARG A 243 6.17 -14.58 22.61
N THR A 244 4.98 -15.11 22.86
CA THR A 244 4.41 -16.20 22.07
C THR A 244 2.99 -15.90 21.66
N LEU A 245 2.56 -16.49 20.53
CA LEU A 245 1.17 -16.43 20.08
C LEU A 245 0.22 -17.02 21.15
N ASN A 246 0.61 -18.13 21.80
CA ASN A 246 -0.22 -18.75 22.84
C ASN A 246 -0.46 -17.82 24.03
N ASP A 247 0.55 -17.05 24.45
CA ASP A 247 0.38 -16.06 25.52
C ASP A 247 -0.64 -14.98 25.12
N LEU A 248 -0.64 -14.56 23.84
CA LEU A 248 -1.61 -13.60 23.33
C LEU A 248 -3.03 -14.17 23.38
N LEU A 249 -3.21 -15.36 22.80
CA LEU A 249 -4.53 -16.02 22.68
C LEU A 249 -5.15 -16.28 24.06
N ALA A 250 -4.33 -16.68 25.05
CA ALA A 250 -4.80 -16.95 26.40
C ALA A 250 -5.25 -15.70 27.18
N GLN A 251 -4.77 -14.50 26.80
CA GLN A 251 -5.04 -13.25 27.51
C GLN A 251 -6.09 -12.38 26.83
N ALA A 252 -6.18 -12.42 25.51
CA ALA A 252 -7.00 -11.51 24.70
C ALA A 252 -8.50 -11.85 24.74
N ASP A 253 -9.34 -10.83 24.93
CA ASP A 253 -10.80 -10.92 24.76
C ASP A 253 -11.17 -10.83 23.27
N PHE A 254 -10.44 -10.01 22.52
CA PHE A 254 -10.56 -9.84 21.07
C PHE A 254 -9.21 -10.14 20.44
N VAL A 255 -9.16 -11.00 19.44
CA VAL A 255 -7.96 -11.29 18.65
C VAL A 255 -8.17 -10.77 17.24
N THR A 256 -7.23 -9.98 16.73
CA THR A 256 -7.25 -9.45 15.36
C THR A 256 -5.97 -9.79 14.61
N LEU A 257 -6.11 -10.12 13.33
CA LEU A 257 -5.02 -10.60 12.48
C LEU A 257 -4.63 -9.54 11.45
N HIS A 258 -3.34 -9.20 11.40
CA HIS A 258 -2.74 -8.21 10.50
C HIS A 258 -1.38 -8.71 9.96
N VAL A 259 -1.38 -9.93 9.43
CA VAL A 259 -0.18 -10.60 8.91
C VAL A 259 -0.19 -10.70 7.38
N PRO A 260 0.98 -10.76 6.71
CA PRO A 260 1.05 -11.02 5.28
C PRO A 260 0.64 -12.45 4.94
N GLU A 261 0.45 -12.75 3.66
CA GLU A 261 0.22 -14.11 3.17
C GLU A 261 1.55 -14.75 2.80
N ASN A 262 1.97 -15.76 3.55
CA ASN A 262 3.16 -16.55 3.27
C ASN A 262 2.98 -17.97 3.86
N PRO A 263 3.91 -18.91 3.62
CA PRO A 263 3.79 -20.28 4.14
C PRO A 263 3.71 -20.37 5.67
N GLU A 264 4.28 -19.42 6.41
CA GLU A 264 4.29 -19.40 7.88
C GLU A 264 2.98 -18.87 8.48
N THR A 265 2.24 -18.03 7.75
CA THR A 265 0.98 -17.44 8.21
C THR A 265 -0.26 -18.18 7.70
N LYS A 266 -0.09 -19.11 6.76
CA LYS A 266 -1.18 -19.95 6.25
C LYS A 266 -1.73 -20.85 7.35
N ASN A 267 -3.05 -20.76 7.58
CA ASN A 267 -3.77 -21.44 8.66
C ASN A 267 -3.12 -21.22 10.04
N LEU A 268 -2.54 -20.04 10.27
CA LEU A 268 -1.96 -19.64 11.55
C LEU A 268 -2.97 -19.81 12.69
N ILE A 269 -4.24 -19.50 12.45
CA ILE A 269 -5.34 -19.75 13.38
C ILE A 269 -6.14 -20.97 12.90
N SER A 270 -5.90 -22.11 13.55
CA SER A 270 -6.61 -23.36 13.33
C SER A 270 -7.15 -23.93 14.65
N SER A 271 -7.68 -25.16 14.66
CA SER A 271 -8.31 -25.76 15.85
C SER A 271 -7.51 -25.62 17.16
N PRO A 272 -6.18 -25.86 17.21
CA PRO A 272 -5.40 -25.69 18.43
C PRO A 272 -5.35 -24.24 18.92
N GLN A 273 -5.21 -23.26 18.01
CA GLN A 273 -5.18 -21.84 18.35
C GLN A 273 -6.55 -21.35 18.81
N LEU A 274 -7.62 -21.75 18.12
CA LEU A 274 -8.99 -21.45 18.53
C LEU A 274 -9.32 -22.02 19.92
N ALA A 275 -8.82 -23.23 20.22
CA ALA A 275 -8.97 -23.84 21.55
C ALA A 275 -8.16 -23.10 22.64
N ALA A 276 -7.01 -22.53 22.29
CA ALA A 276 -6.16 -21.75 23.21
C ALA A 276 -6.69 -20.34 23.52
N MET A 277 -7.63 -19.83 22.71
CA MET A 277 -8.31 -18.56 23.01
C MET A 277 -9.15 -18.66 24.28
N LYS A 278 -9.46 -17.52 24.92
CA LYS A 278 -10.40 -17.48 26.05
C LYS A 278 -11.79 -17.97 25.63
N ASP A 279 -12.50 -18.61 26.55
CA ASP A 279 -13.89 -18.97 26.33
C ASP A 279 -14.75 -17.71 26.17
N GLY A 280 -15.48 -17.62 25.07
CA GLY A 280 -16.25 -16.43 24.71
C GLY A 280 -15.42 -15.29 24.12
N ALA A 281 -14.20 -15.55 23.66
CA ALA A 281 -13.41 -14.58 22.91
C ALA A 281 -13.99 -14.30 21.50
N TYR A 282 -13.46 -13.27 20.86
CA TYR A 282 -13.82 -12.85 19.51
C TYR A 282 -12.61 -12.92 18.57
N LEU A 283 -12.83 -13.30 17.31
CA LEU A 283 -11.79 -13.34 16.28
C LEU A 283 -12.13 -12.40 15.12
N ILE A 284 -11.19 -11.55 14.72
CA ILE A 284 -11.32 -10.65 13.57
C ILE A 284 -10.20 -10.95 12.57
N ASN A 285 -10.55 -11.10 11.30
CA ASN A 285 -9.58 -11.21 10.20
C ASN A 285 -9.93 -10.26 9.05
N ALA A 286 -9.20 -9.14 8.99
CA ALA A 286 -9.20 -8.20 7.88
C ALA A 286 -7.83 -8.11 7.21
N SER A 287 -7.09 -9.23 7.17
CA SER A 287 -5.74 -9.31 6.61
C SER A 287 -5.65 -10.13 5.33
N ARG A 288 -5.60 -11.45 5.45
CA ARG A 288 -5.48 -12.40 4.34
C ARG A 288 -6.40 -13.59 4.56
N GLY A 289 -7.06 -14.04 3.48
CA GLY A 289 -8.08 -15.07 3.53
C GLY A 289 -7.57 -16.46 3.91
N THR A 290 -6.26 -16.69 3.78
CA THR A 290 -5.60 -17.97 4.06
C THR A 290 -5.10 -18.12 5.51
N VAL A 291 -5.26 -17.09 6.35
CA VAL A 291 -4.68 -17.07 7.71
C VAL A 291 -5.51 -17.88 8.72
N VAL A 292 -6.82 -17.98 8.49
CA VAL A 292 -7.76 -18.68 9.37
C VAL A 292 -8.28 -19.93 8.67
N ASP A 293 -8.25 -21.06 9.37
CA ASP A 293 -8.97 -22.26 8.97
C ASP A 293 -10.48 -22.06 9.24
N ILE A 294 -11.22 -21.71 8.18
CA ILE A 294 -12.64 -21.35 8.29
C ILE A 294 -13.52 -22.51 8.78
N PRO A 295 -13.37 -23.76 8.30
CA PRO A 295 -14.03 -24.92 8.91
C PRO A 295 -13.81 -25.04 10.42
N ALA A 296 -12.58 -24.86 10.90
CA ALA A 296 -12.28 -24.89 12.33
C ALA A 296 -12.96 -23.75 13.10
N LEU A 297 -13.01 -22.55 12.51
CA LEU A 297 -13.73 -21.39 13.05
C LEU A 297 -15.23 -21.66 13.19
N VAL A 298 -15.86 -22.23 12.14
CA VAL A 298 -17.28 -22.59 12.15
C VAL A 298 -17.59 -23.54 13.30
N GLU A 299 -16.79 -24.59 13.47
CA GLU A 299 -16.97 -25.54 14.56
C GLU A 299 -16.75 -24.90 15.94
N ALA A 300 -15.72 -24.05 16.10
CA ALA A 300 -15.49 -23.33 17.35
C ALA A 300 -16.67 -22.40 17.71
N MET A 301 -17.30 -21.76 16.73
CA MET A 301 -18.49 -20.94 16.95
C MET A 301 -19.71 -21.78 17.31
N LYS A 302 -19.96 -22.90 16.63
CA LYS A 302 -21.06 -23.82 16.97
C LYS A 302 -20.94 -24.40 18.37
N LEU A 303 -19.71 -24.72 18.80
CA LEU A 303 -19.42 -25.19 20.15
C LEU A 303 -19.50 -24.08 21.22
N GLY A 304 -19.66 -22.82 20.81
CA GLY A 304 -19.70 -21.67 21.73
C GLY A 304 -18.35 -21.31 22.33
N LYS A 305 -17.24 -21.82 21.77
CA LYS A 305 -15.88 -21.45 22.18
C LYS A 305 -15.63 -19.97 21.92
N LEU A 306 -16.08 -19.48 20.76
CA LEU A 306 -16.06 -18.07 20.41
C LEU A 306 -17.45 -17.45 20.56
N ALA A 307 -17.49 -16.21 21.05
CA ALA A 307 -18.73 -15.44 21.18
C ALA A 307 -19.13 -14.75 19.87
N GLY A 308 -18.22 -14.60 18.92
CA GLY A 308 -18.46 -13.99 17.62
C GLY A 308 -17.18 -13.87 16.78
N ALA A 309 -17.33 -13.55 15.50
CA ALA A 309 -16.20 -13.33 14.60
C ALA A 309 -16.51 -12.27 13.53
N ALA A 310 -15.47 -11.62 13.00
CA ALA A 310 -15.58 -10.75 11.83
C ALA A 310 -14.56 -11.17 10.76
N LEU A 311 -15.02 -11.33 9.52
CA LEU A 311 -14.19 -11.74 8.39
C LEU A 311 -14.44 -10.80 7.21
N ASP A 312 -13.36 -10.19 6.73
CA ASP A 312 -13.40 -9.38 5.50
C ASP A 312 -12.81 -10.13 4.30
N VAL A 313 -11.98 -11.14 4.55
CA VAL A 313 -11.19 -11.85 3.52
C VAL A 313 -11.40 -13.35 3.61
N TYR A 314 -11.34 -14.02 2.45
CA TYR A 314 -11.68 -15.45 2.35
C TYR A 314 -10.66 -16.22 1.50
N PRO A 315 -10.47 -17.54 1.71
CA PRO A 315 -9.57 -18.36 0.89
C PRO A 315 -9.86 -18.28 -0.62
N GLN A 316 -11.14 -18.26 -0.99
CA GLN A 316 -11.59 -18.00 -2.35
C GLN A 316 -12.67 -16.92 -2.33
N GLU A 317 -12.55 -15.94 -3.23
CA GLU A 317 -13.44 -14.78 -3.30
C GLU A 317 -14.13 -14.68 -4.66
N PRO A 318 -15.37 -14.19 -4.71
CA PRO A 318 -16.05 -13.99 -5.99
C PRO A 318 -15.31 -13.00 -6.89
N GLY A 319 -15.12 -13.33 -8.17
CA GLY A 319 -14.46 -12.43 -9.13
C GLY A 319 -15.29 -11.20 -9.54
N LYS A 320 -16.57 -11.13 -9.16
CA LYS A 320 -17.48 -10.01 -9.44
C LYS A 320 -18.60 -9.89 -8.42
N ASN A 321 -19.13 -8.68 -8.28
CA ASN A 321 -20.30 -8.39 -7.45
C ASN A 321 -21.51 -9.21 -7.94
N GLY A 322 -22.30 -9.71 -6.99
CA GLY A 322 -23.47 -10.53 -7.24
C GLY A 322 -23.61 -11.66 -6.20
N PRO A 323 -24.66 -12.49 -6.33
CA PRO A 323 -24.95 -13.58 -5.38
C PRO A 323 -24.06 -14.81 -5.63
N ASN A 324 -22.73 -14.62 -5.56
CA ASN A 324 -21.73 -15.62 -5.95
C ASN A 324 -20.93 -16.20 -4.77
N PHE A 325 -21.28 -15.83 -3.52
CA PHE A 325 -20.66 -16.39 -2.32
C PHE A 325 -21.43 -17.64 -1.89
N THR A 326 -21.08 -18.78 -2.50
CA THR A 326 -21.85 -20.04 -2.42
C THR A 326 -20.96 -21.24 -2.05
N ASN A 327 -21.58 -22.40 -1.82
CA ASN A 327 -20.85 -23.64 -1.46
C ASN A 327 -19.97 -24.18 -2.60
N GLU A 328 -20.28 -23.82 -3.85
CA GLU A 328 -19.43 -24.13 -4.99
C GLU A 328 -18.10 -23.37 -4.95
N LEU A 329 -18.10 -22.14 -4.42
CA LEU A 329 -16.89 -21.33 -4.25
C LEU A 329 -16.13 -21.74 -2.99
N ASN A 330 -16.84 -21.89 -1.87
CA ASN A 330 -16.28 -22.33 -0.60
C ASN A 330 -17.24 -23.30 0.07
N SER A 331 -16.84 -24.56 0.27
CA SER A 331 -17.73 -25.64 0.78
C SER A 331 -18.42 -25.35 2.11
N TRP A 332 -17.89 -24.42 2.90
CA TRP A 332 -18.39 -23.98 4.22
C TRP A 332 -19.23 -22.69 4.18
N ALA A 333 -19.49 -22.09 3.02
CA ALA A 333 -20.09 -20.76 2.90
C ALA A 333 -21.49 -20.67 3.55
N THR A 334 -22.36 -21.65 3.31
CA THR A 334 -23.71 -21.67 3.92
C THR A 334 -23.64 -21.84 5.43
N GLU A 335 -22.72 -22.67 5.93
CA GLU A 335 -22.58 -22.87 7.37
C GLU A 335 -22.10 -21.58 8.04
N LEU A 336 -21.07 -20.93 7.50
CA LEU A 336 -20.54 -19.68 8.00
C LEU A 336 -21.60 -18.57 8.03
N THR A 337 -22.36 -18.41 6.94
CA THR A 337 -23.40 -17.37 6.81
C THR A 337 -24.62 -17.62 7.69
N SER A 338 -24.80 -18.84 8.19
CA SER A 338 -25.90 -19.20 9.11
C SER A 338 -25.59 -18.91 10.59
N LEU A 339 -24.32 -18.62 10.94
CA LEU A 339 -23.91 -18.38 12.31
C LEU A 339 -24.49 -17.07 12.85
N ARG A 340 -24.71 -17.05 14.18
CA ARG A 340 -25.06 -15.82 14.92
C ARG A 340 -23.79 -15.08 15.30
N ASN A 341 -23.94 -13.76 15.49
CA ASN A 341 -22.88 -12.84 15.89
C ASN A 341 -21.60 -12.96 15.05
N ILE A 342 -21.79 -13.12 13.74
CA ILE A 342 -20.73 -13.08 12.73
C ILE A 342 -20.92 -11.87 11.83
N ILE A 343 -19.83 -11.18 11.52
CA ILE A 343 -19.80 -10.07 10.56
C ILE A 343 -19.03 -10.57 9.35
N LEU A 344 -19.67 -10.55 8.18
CA LEU A 344 -19.07 -10.95 6.92
C LEU A 344 -19.08 -9.75 5.97
N THR A 345 -17.91 -9.25 5.62
CA THR A 345 -17.75 -8.15 4.68
C THR A 345 -17.05 -8.63 3.41
N PRO A 346 -17.38 -8.05 2.23
CA PRO A 346 -16.89 -8.56 0.95
C PRO A 346 -15.55 -7.90 0.55
N HIS A 347 -14.51 -8.08 1.36
CA HIS A 347 -13.15 -7.56 1.12
C HIS A 347 -13.13 -6.03 0.92
N ILE A 348 -13.71 -5.30 1.87
CA ILE A 348 -13.86 -3.86 1.84
C ILE A 348 -13.03 -3.12 2.89
N GLY A 349 -12.15 -3.80 3.64
CA GLY A 349 -11.35 -3.16 4.69
C GLY A 349 -10.55 -1.95 4.22
N GLY A 350 -10.06 -1.98 2.97
CA GLY A 350 -9.37 -0.84 2.35
C GLY A 350 -10.21 -0.03 1.35
N SER A 351 -11.51 -0.30 1.24
CA SER A 351 -12.37 0.23 0.18
C SER A 351 -13.14 1.46 0.66
N THR A 352 -12.42 2.57 0.87
CA THR A 352 -12.97 3.90 1.23
C THR A 352 -12.56 4.95 0.20
N GLU A 353 -13.30 6.06 0.11
CA GLU A 353 -12.96 7.16 -0.80
C GLU A 353 -11.61 7.80 -0.43
N GLU A 354 -11.33 7.92 0.86
CA GLU A 354 -10.06 8.44 1.39
C GLU A 354 -8.89 7.51 1.01
N ALA A 355 -9.06 6.19 1.12
CA ALA A 355 -8.03 5.25 0.69
C ALA A 355 -7.85 5.29 -0.84
N GLN A 356 -8.93 5.37 -1.62
CA GLN A 356 -8.81 5.50 -3.08
C GLN A 356 -8.11 6.81 -3.48
N SER A 357 -8.35 7.91 -2.78
CA SER A 357 -7.65 9.18 -2.96
C SER A 357 -6.17 9.07 -2.60
N ALA A 358 -5.85 8.49 -1.44
CA ALA A 358 -4.47 8.28 -1.01
C ALA A 358 -3.69 7.37 -1.98
N ILE A 359 -4.30 6.28 -2.45
CA ILE A 359 -3.74 5.41 -3.50
C ILE A 359 -3.49 6.19 -4.78
N GLY A 360 -4.44 7.02 -5.19
CA GLY A 360 -4.31 7.89 -6.37
C GLY A 360 -3.10 8.81 -6.28
N ILE A 361 -2.92 9.45 -5.12
CA ILE A 361 -1.78 10.33 -4.84
C ILE A 361 -0.46 9.55 -4.81
N GLU A 362 -0.39 8.44 -4.06
CA GLU A 362 0.84 7.67 -3.88
C GLU A 362 1.35 7.08 -5.20
N VAL A 363 0.48 6.34 -5.90
CA VAL A 363 0.85 5.71 -7.18
C VAL A 363 1.03 6.77 -8.28
N GLY A 364 0.19 7.80 -8.34
CA GLY A 364 0.34 8.89 -9.30
C GLY A 364 1.67 9.63 -9.13
N THR A 365 2.07 9.88 -7.90
CA THR A 365 3.38 10.50 -7.58
C THR A 365 4.53 9.59 -7.93
N ALA A 366 4.45 8.30 -7.59
CA ALA A 366 5.50 7.32 -7.91
C ALA A 366 5.71 7.19 -9.43
N LEU A 367 4.61 7.11 -10.19
CA LEU A 367 4.66 7.07 -11.65
C LEU A 367 5.30 8.33 -12.22
N THR A 368 4.89 9.51 -11.75
CA THR A 368 5.46 10.79 -12.17
C THR A 368 6.96 10.86 -11.88
N LYS A 369 7.40 10.44 -10.69
CA LYS A 369 8.84 10.42 -10.33
C LYS A 369 9.65 9.46 -11.19
N TYR A 370 9.14 8.28 -11.50
CA TYR A 370 9.87 7.34 -12.37
C TYR A 370 9.92 7.83 -13.83
N ILE A 371 8.83 8.43 -14.32
CA ILE A 371 8.78 9.00 -15.68
C ILE A 371 9.75 10.18 -15.78
N ASN A 372 9.74 11.11 -14.83
CA ASN A 372 10.51 12.35 -14.93
C ASN A 372 11.95 12.22 -14.41
N GLU A 373 12.20 11.41 -13.39
CA GLU A 373 13.49 11.37 -12.67
C GLU A 373 14.19 10.01 -12.74
N GLY A 374 13.49 8.94 -13.12
CA GLY A 374 14.01 7.57 -13.17
C GLY A 374 14.04 6.83 -11.82
N THR A 375 13.52 7.44 -10.75
CA THR A 375 13.54 6.85 -9.40
C THR A 375 12.66 5.60 -9.31
N SER A 376 13.24 4.45 -8.92
CA SER A 376 12.55 3.17 -8.81
C SER A 376 12.28 2.71 -7.36
N THR A 377 12.52 3.57 -6.36
CA THR A 377 12.23 3.28 -4.95
C THR A 377 10.75 2.93 -4.75
N GLY A 378 10.49 1.82 -4.06
CA GLY A 378 9.14 1.30 -3.84
C GLY A 378 8.55 0.49 -5.01
N ALA A 379 9.32 0.23 -6.08
CA ALA A 379 8.89 -0.69 -7.13
C ALA A 379 8.89 -2.14 -6.63
N VAL A 380 7.78 -2.86 -6.84
CA VAL A 380 7.60 -4.21 -6.28
C VAL A 380 8.41 -5.29 -7.02
N ASN A 381 8.83 -5.04 -8.26
CA ASN A 381 9.50 -6.00 -9.15
C ASN A 381 10.87 -5.53 -9.68
N PHE A 382 11.35 -4.35 -9.27
CA PHE A 382 12.51 -3.69 -9.87
C PHE A 382 13.62 -3.47 -8.82
N PRO A 383 14.90 -3.29 -9.22
CA PRO A 383 15.94 -2.79 -8.32
C PRO A 383 15.63 -1.38 -7.84
N GLU A 384 15.94 -1.05 -6.59
CA GLU A 384 15.55 0.21 -5.97
C GLU A 384 16.68 1.25 -6.06
N VAL A 385 16.53 2.22 -6.96
CA VAL A 385 17.55 3.21 -7.25
C VAL A 385 16.95 4.62 -7.18
N ALA A 386 17.64 5.51 -6.48
CA ALA A 386 17.30 6.93 -6.39
C ALA A 386 18.58 7.78 -6.34
N LEU A 387 18.58 8.90 -7.05
CA LEU A 387 19.61 9.94 -6.94
C LEU A 387 18.95 11.25 -6.53
N ARG A 388 19.70 12.10 -5.84
CA ARG A 388 19.31 13.50 -5.60
C ARG A 388 18.97 14.18 -6.93
N ALA A 389 18.01 15.11 -6.90
CA ALA A 389 17.66 15.90 -8.07
C ALA A 389 18.87 16.62 -8.66
N LEU A 390 18.80 16.96 -9.94
CA LEU A 390 19.73 17.89 -10.57
C LEU A 390 19.31 19.30 -10.19
N ASP A 391 20.27 20.15 -9.85
CA ASP A 391 19.99 21.55 -9.52
C ASP A 391 19.80 22.37 -10.82
N LEU A 392 19.05 23.47 -10.77
CA LEU A 392 18.88 24.36 -11.94
C LEU A 392 20.19 24.92 -12.52
N ASP A 393 21.23 25.08 -11.69
CA ASP A 393 22.54 25.59 -12.11
C ASP A 393 23.42 24.53 -12.80
N GLN A 394 22.98 23.27 -12.83
CA GLN A 394 23.64 22.19 -13.55
C GLN A 394 23.21 22.19 -15.03
N GLU A 395 23.69 23.20 -15.76
CA GLU A 395 23.54 23.28 -17.21
C GLU A 395 24.27 22.10 -17.90
N ASN A 396 23.76 21.64 -19.05
CA ASN A 396 24.32 20.53 -19.84
C ASN A 396 24.54 19.20 -19.08
N SER A 397 23.79 18.97 -18.01
CA SER A 397 23.79 17.68 -17.31
C SER A 397 22.70 16.75 -17.86
N VAL A 398 23.07 15.48 -18.06
CA VAL A 398 22.19 14.42 -18.54
C VAL A 398 22.15 13.30 -17.51
N ARG A 399 20.96 12.83 -17.19
CA ARG A 399 20.73 11.65 -16.38
C ARG A 399 20.54 10.44 -17.29
N VAL A 400 21.45 9.49 -17.18
CA VAL A 400 21.44 8.20 -17.87
C VAL A 400 20.71 7.18 -17.00
N LEU A 401 19.66 6.59 -17.54
CA LEU A 401 18.94 5.45 -16.98
C LEU A 401 19.23 4.23 -17.85
N TYR A 402 19.89 3.23 -17.29
CA TYR A 402 20.33 2.05 -18.04
C TYR A 402 19.93 0.78 -17.32
N ILE A 403 18.96 0.07 -17.89
CA ILE A 403 18.43 -1.20 -17.40
C ILE A 403 19.09 -2.31 -18.21
N HIS A 404 19.65 -3.30 -17.53
CA HIS A 404 20.45 -4.34 -18.18
C HIS A 404 20.34 -5.69 -17.50
N GLN A 405 20.78 -6.73 -18.21
CA GLN A 405 20.96 -8.06 -17.64
C GLN A 405 22.04 -8.02 -16.56
N ASN A 406 21.80 -8.69 -15.44
CA ASN A 406 22.71 -8.75 -14.32
C ASN A 406 23.88 -9.71 -14.60
N VAL A 407 24.84 -9.28 -15.43
CA VAL A 407 26.01 -10.09 -15.81
C VAL A 407 27.33 -9.33 -15.57
N PRO A 408 28.45 -10.05 -15.32
CA PRO A 408 29.74 -9.42 -15.06
C PRO A 408 30.22 -8.55 -16.23
N GLY A 409 30.85 -7.42 -15.90
CA GLY A 409 31.49 -6.53 -16.88
C GLY A 409 30.61 -5.42 -17.46
N VAL A 410 29.29 -5.45 -17.25
CA VAL A 410 28.39 -4.40 -17.77
C VAL A 410 28.75 -3.01 -17.25
N LEU A 411 28.98 -2.87 -15.94
CA LEU A 411 29.37 -1.59 -15.34
C LEU A 411 30.68 -1.03 -15.93
N LYS A 412 31.64 -1.90 -16.26
CA LYS A 412 32.88 -1.50 -16.92
C LYS A 412 32.59 -0.96 -18.32
N THR A 413 31.76 -1.65 -19.10
CA THR A 413 31.35 -1.22 -20.44
C THR A 413 30.64 0.13 -20.40
N VAL A 414 29.66 0.29 -19.49
CA VAL A 414 28.91 1.54 -19.33
C VAL A 414 29.83 2.67 -18.89
N ASN A 415 30.69 2.47 -17.89
CA ASN A 415 31.62 3.51 -17.44
C ASN A 415 32.65 3.90 -18.51
N ASN A 416 33.04 2.98 -19.39
CA ASN A 416 33.89 3.32 -20.54
C ASN A 416 33.15 4.20 -21.55
N ILE A 417 31.87 3.93 -21.83
CA ILE A 417 31.03 4.76 -22.72
C ILE A 417 30.86 6.16 -22.14
N LEU A 418 30.58 6.25 -20.83
CA LEU A 418 30.43 7.52 -20.12
C LEU A 418 31.78 8.24 -19.88
N GLY A 419 32.91 7.58 -20.11
CA GLY A 419 34.23 8.01 -19.63
C GLY A 419 34.77 9.31 -20.24
N ASN A 420 34.15 9.81 -21.31
CA ASN A 420 34.47 11.13 -21.88
C ASN A 420 33.76 12.29 -21.15
N HIS A 421 32.84 11.99 -20.24
CA HIS A 421 32.11 12.95 -19.42
C HIS A 421 32.40 12.71 -17.94
N ASN A 422 32.24 13.76 -17.13
CA ASN A 422 32.39 13.62 -15.69
C ASN A 422 31.09 13.05 -15.07
N ILE A 423 31.20 11.91 -14.39
CA ILE A 423 30.09 11.28 -13.68
C ILE A 423 29.99 11.90 -12.29
N GLU A 424 29.00 12.77 -12.07
CA GLU A 424 28.81 13.43 -10.78
C GLU A 424 28.17 12.51 -9.73
N LYS A 425 27.29 11.64 -10.18
CA LYS A 425 26.48 10.75 -9.34
C LYS A 425 26.26 9.46 -10.08
N GLN A 426 26.36 8.34 -9.38
CA GLN A 426 26.03 7.04 -9.93
C GLN A 426 25.49 6.15 -8.81
N PHE A 427 24.42 5.43 -9.11
CA PHE A 427 23.88 4.40 -8.23
C PHE A 427 23.50 3.22 -9.11
N SER A 428 23.90 2.02 -8.71
CA SER A 428 23.47 0.79 -9.35
C SER A 428 22.97 -0.20 -8.31
N ASP A 429 21.86 -0.86 -8.62
CA ASP A 429 21.31 -1.97 -7.85
C ASP A 429 20.93 -3.12 -8.78
N SER A 430 20.82 -4.32 -8.23
CA SER A 430 20.46 -5.53 -8.97
C SER A 430 19.47 -6.39 -8.22
N ARG A 431 18.54 -7.02 -8.95
CA ARG A 431 17.52 -7.89 -8.40
C ARG A 431 17.27 -9.05 -9.36
N GLY A 432 17.70 -10.25 -8.96
CA GLY A 432 17.65 -11.44 -9.81
C GLY A 432 18.46 -11.23 -11.10
N ASP A 433 17.81 -11.43 -12.24
CA ASP A 433 18.44 -11.38 -13.57
C ASP A 433 18.57 -9.96 -14.15
N ILE A 434 18.03 -8.95 -13.46
CA ILE A 434 18.04 -7.56 -13.93
C ILE A 434 18.84 -6.65 -12.99
N ALA A 435 19.42 -5.61 -13.56
CA ALA A 435 20.11 -4.55 -12.85
C ALA A 435 19.76 -3.19 -13.46
N TYR A 436 19.79 -2.18 -12.61
CA TYR A 436 19.44 -0.82 -12.98
C TYR A 436 20.55 0.12 -12.52
N LEU A 437 21.06 0.89 -13.48
CA LEU A 437 22.06 1.92 -13.25
C LEU A 437 21.47 3.29 -13.58
N MET A 438 21.62 4.20 -12.63
CA MET A 438 21.30 5.61 -12.81
C MET A 438 22.57 6.43 -12.61
N ALA A 439 22.88 7.31 -13.57
CA ALA A 439 24.06 8.16 -13.50
C ALA A 439 23.77 9.58 -14.00
N ASP A 440 24.24 10.59 -13.27
CA ASP A 440 24.23 11.98 -13.72
C ASP A 440 25.62 12.30 -14.28
N ILE A 441 25.67 12.71 -15.56
CA ILE A 441 26.89 13.16 -16.24
C ILE A 441 26.80 14.65 -16.56
N SER A 442 27.89 15.39 -16.35
CA SER A 442 28.01 16.81 -16.67
C SER A 442 28.67 17.03 -18.03
N ASP A 443 28.58 18.27 -18.54
CA ASP A 443 29.27 18.72 -19.74
C ASP A 443 28.94 17.88 -20.98
N VAL A 444 27.64 17.65 -21.22
CA VAL A 444 27.15 16.87 -22.37
C VAL A 444 26.51 17.80 -23.40
N ASP A 445 27.10 17.86 -24.59
CA ASP A 445 26.52 18.61 -25.70
C ASP A 445 25.39 17.82 -26.38
N ALA A 446 24.50 18.52 -27.10
CA ALA A 446 23.37 17.88 -27.79
C ALA A 446 23.79 16.79 -28.81
N SER A 447 24.98 16.92 -29.41
CA SER A 447 25.57 15.90 -30.30
C SER A 447 25.97 14.63 -29.54
N ASP A 448 26.42 14.79 -28.29
CA ASP A 448 26.91 13.69 -27.46
C ASP A 448 25.75 12.85 -26.94
N ILE A 449 24.59 13.47 -26.63
CA ILE A 449 23.37 12.76 -26.20
C ILE A 449 23.02 11.64 -27.20
N LYS A 450 23.02 11.94 -28.49
CA LYS A 450 22.70 10.95 -29.53
C LYS A 450 23.75 9.84 -29.59
N SER A 451 25.04 10.21 -29.53
CA SER A 451 26.13 9.24 -29.54
C SER A 451 26.11 8.32 -28.33
N LEU A 452 25.91 8.87 -27.13
CA LEU A 452 25.78 8.14 -25.87
C LEU A 452 24.61 7.16 -25.92
N TYR A 453 23.45 7.62 -26.38
CA TYR A 453 22.28 6.77 -26.55
C TYR A 453 22.58 5.60 -27.50
N GLU A 454 23.13 5.87 -28.69
CA GLU A 454 23.47 4.83 -29.66
C GLU A 454 24.48 3.84 -29.10
N GLN A 455 25.54 4.29 -28.42
CA GLN A 455 26.54 3.42 -27.82
C GLN A 455 25.96 2.50 -26.74
N LEU A 456 25.13 3.05 -25.84
CA LEU A 456 24.43 2.27 -24.83
C LEU A 456 23.45 1.26 -25.46
N GLU A 457 22.75 1.67 -26.51
CA GLU A 457 21.73 0.84 -27.16
C GLU A 457 22.30 -0.39 -27.89
N HIS A 458 23.55 -0.29 -28.37
CA HIS A 458 24.28 -1.37 -29.02
C HIS A 458 25.00 -2.32 -28.06
N THR A 459 24.94 -2.07 -26.75
CA THR A 459 25.52 -3.00 -25.78
C THR A 459 24.71 -4.32 -25.73
N PRO A 460 25.37 -5.49 -25.69
CA PRO A 460 24.70 -6.79 -25.81
C PRO A 460 23.82 -7.16 -24.62
N TYR A 461 23.98 -6.47 -23.48
CA TYR A 461 23.32 -6.78 -22.21
C TYR A 461 22.18 -5.81 -21.89
N LYS A 462 21.91 -4.83 -22.75
CA LYS A 462 20.88 -3.81 -22.54
C LYS A 462 19.49 -4.42 -22.61
N ILE A 463 18.65 -4.00 -21.67
CA ILE A 463 17.21 -4.20 -21.69
C ILE A 463 16.54 -2.91 -22.19
N VAL A 464 16.71 -1.79 -21.48
CA VAL A 464 16.14 -0.48 -21.83
C VAL A 464 17.13 0.64 -21.47
N THR A 465 17.25 1.63 -22.37
CA THR A 465 18.03 2.86 -22.14
C THR A 465 17.11 4.07 -22.18
N ARG A 466 17.25 5.00 -21.23
CA ARG A 466 16.59 6.32 -21.28
C ARG A 466 17.58 7.40 -20.88
N LEU A 467 17.54 8.54 -21.55
CA LEU A 467 18.29 9.74 -21.19
C LEU A 467 17.29 10.83 -20.78
N LEU A 468 17.53 11.48 -19.64
CA LEU A 468 16.72 12.59 -19.13
C LEU A 468 17.61 13.84 -19.03
N TYR A 469 17.16 15.00 -19.50
CA TYR A 469 17.98 16.22 -19.54
C TYR A 469 17.20 17.53 -19.45
#